data_AF-A0A8K0WIJ8-F1
#
_entry.id   AF-A0A8K0WIJ8-F1
#
_cell.length_a   1.000
_cell.length_b   1.000
_cell.length_c   1.000
_cell.angle_alpha   90.00
_cell.angle_beta   90.00
_cell.angle_gamma   90.00
#
_symmetry.space_group_name_H-M   'P 1'
#
loop_
_entity.id
_entity.type
_entity.pdbx_description
1 polymer ?
#
loop_
_entity_poly.entity_id
_entity_poly.type
_entity_poly.pdbx_seq_one_letter_code
_entity_poly.pdbx_strand_id
1 'polypeptide(L)'
;MGSVTATPSVVKDGTGKEGCFVFNALSCRTTRSYRLMFRVIMIGHGAEGASSGPEKRRPFLATVKSAIFNVYNAKEFPGVSELSALALSIKA
;
A
#
# COMPACT_ATOMS: atom_id res chain seq x y z
N MET A 1 7.28 -1.14 -10.55
CA MET A 1 6.65 -2.12 -11.47
C MET A 1 5.76 -3.05 -10.65
N GLY A 2 4.89 -3.81 -11.31
CA GLY A 2 3.93 -4.69 -10.63
C GLY A 2 2.56 -4.04 -10.40
N SER A 3 1.80 -4.54 -9.44
CA SER A 3 0.48 -4.00 -9.08
C SER A 3 0.62 -2.85 -8.08
N VAL A 4 0.61 -1.62 -8.60
CA VAL A 4 0.79 -0.38 -7.82
C VAL A 4 -0.51 0.20 -7.26
N THR A 5 -1.64 -0.46 -7.55
CA THR A 5 -2.97 -0.08 -7.08
C THR A 5 -3.58 -1.28 -6.36
N ALA A 6 -4.28 -1.02 -5.26
CA ALA A 6 -5.08 -2.01 -4.55
C ALA A 6 -6.52 -1.49 -4.42
N THR A 7 -7.49 -2.34 -4.72
CA THR A 7 -8.89 -2.07 -4.40
C THR A 7 -9.13 -2.34 -2.91
N PRO A 8 -10.05 -1.60 -2.26
CA PRO A 8 -10.39 -1.87 -0.88
C PRO A 8 -11.00 -3.26 -0.75
N SER A 9 -10.48 -4.04 0.19
CA SER A 9 -11.00 -5.36 0.58
C SER A 9 -10.94 -5.48 2.09
N VAL A 10 -11.97 -6.07 2.69
CA VAL A 10 -11.98 -6.36 4.13
C VAL A 10 -11.10 -7.59 4.37
N VAL A 11 -10.05 -7.43 5.16
CA VAL A 11 -9.16 -8.52 5.58
C VAL A 11 -9.09 -8.53 7.11
N LYS A 12 -8.96 -9.71 7.72
CA LYS A 12 -8.81 -9.84 9.17
C LYS A 12 -7.38 -10.21 9.52
N ASP A 13 -6.85 -9.58 10.57
CA ASP A 13 -5.57 -9.99 11.14
C ASP A 13 -5.72 -11.24 12.04
N GLY A 14 -4.60 -11.74 12.57
CA GLY A 14 -4.58 -12.89 13.48
C GLY A 14 -5.29 -12.66 14.82
N THR A 15 -5.75 -11.44 15.11
CA THR A 15 -6.57 -11.09 16.29
C THR A 15 -8.04 -10.85 15.92
N GLY A 16 -8.41 -11.03 14.65
CA GLY A 16 -9.75 -10.81 14.13
C GLY A 16 -10.07 -9.34 13.81
N LYS A 17 -9.10 -8.42 13.93
CA LYS A 17 -9.31 -7.01 13.58
C LYS A 17 -9.34 -6.82 12.08
N GLU A 18 -10.31 -6.04 11.64
CA GLU A 18 -10.47 -5.72 10.23
C GLU A 18 -9.50 -4.64 9.78
N GLY A 19 -8.92 -4.86 8.61
CA GLY A 19 -8.07 -3.94 7.90
C GLY A 19 -8.47 -3.88 6.43
N CYS A 20 -7.81 -2.98 5.70
CA CYS A 20 -8.06 -2.76 4.29
C CYS A 20 -6.76 -2.47 3.55
N PHE A 21 -6.69 -2.92 2.29
CA PHE A 21 -5.60 -2.79 1.32
C PHE A 21 -4.37 -3.67 1.59
N VAL A 22 -3.97 -4.45 0.58
CA VAL A 22 -2.75 -5.27 0.59
C VAL A 22 -2.01 -5.08 -0.73
N PHE A 23 -0.70 -4.85 -0.66
CA PHE A 23 0.18 -4.73 -1.83
C PHE A 23 1.23 -5.85 -1.80
N ASN A 24 0.95 -6.96 -2.48
CA ASN A 24 1.79 -8.16 -2.48
C ASN A 24 2.68 -8.31 -3.73
N ALA A 25 2.51 -7.46 -4.74
CA ALA A 25 3.19 -7.56 -6.03
C ALA A 25 3.85 -6.24 -6.43
N LEU A 26 4.84 -5.79 -5.64
CA LEU A 26 5.62 -4.58 -5.91
C LEU A 26 7.06 -4.93 -6.27
N SER A 27 7.64 -4.23 -7.25
CA SER A 27 9.05 -4.41 -7.61
C SER A 27 9.74 -3.11 -8.05
N CYS A 28 11.03 -3.03 -7.75
CA CYS A 28 11.95 -1.96 -8.11
C CYS A 28 13.06 -2.52 -9.01
N ARG A 29 13.48 -1.77 -10.04
CA ARG A 29 14.49 -2.24 -11.01
C ARG A 29 15.91 -1.80 -10.69
N THR A 30 16.05 -0.74 -9.90
CA THR A 30 17.32 -0.06 -9.65
C THR A 30 17.70 -0.17 -8.19
N THR A 31 18.90 -0.68 -7.92
CA THR A 31 19.50 -0.79 -6.59
C THR A 31 19.59 0.58 -5.94
N ARG A 32 18.85 0.78 -4.83
CA ARG A 32 18.85 2.01 -4.02
C ARG A 32 17.98 1.83 -2.78
N SER A 33 18.04 2.81 -1.89
CA SER A 33 17.09 2.98 -0.79
C SER A 33 15.86 3.77 -1.25
N TYR A 34 14.67 3.28 -0.91
CA TYR A 34 13.38 3.90 -1.27
C TYR A 34 12.44 3.99 -0.07
N ARG A 35 11.38 4.79 -0.24
CA ARG A 35 10.17 4.73 0.58
C ARG A 35 8.97 4.54 -0.34
N LEU A 36 8.00 3.74 0.09
CA LEU A 36 6.69 3.67 -0.55
C LEU A 36 5.83 4.83 -0.05
N MET A 37 5.12 5.49 -0.96
CA MET A 37 4.12 6.51 -0.63
C MET A 37 2.75 5.98 -1.04
N PHE A 38 1.91 5.68 -0.05
CA PHE A 38 0.55 5.21 -0.25
C PHE A 38 -0.39 6.41 -0.24
N ARG A 39 -1.33 6.44 -1.19
CA ARG A 39 -2.35 7.49 -1.30
C ARG A 39 -3.71 6.84 -1.46
N VAL A 40 -4.66 7.21 -0.61
CA VAL A 40 -6.03 6.73 -0.72
C VAL A 40 -6.81 7.73 -1.56
N ILE A 41 -7.46 7.25 -2.60
CA ILE A 41 -8.25 8.06 -3.53
C ILE A 41 -9.68 7.55 -3.54
N MET A 42 -10.64 8.45 -3.39
CA MET A 42 -12.05 8.14 -3.63
C MET A 42 -12.40 8.47 -5.07
N ILE A 43 -12.93 7.48 -5.81
CA ILE A 43 -13.33 7.62 -7.21
C ILE A 43 -14.84 7.32 -7.30
N GLY A 44 -15.63 8.23 -7.87
CA GLY A 44 -17.09 8.06 -8.08
C GLY A 44 -17.96 9.08 -7.35
N HIS A 45 -19.30 8.93 -7.43
CA HIS A 45 -20.32 9.87 -6.93
C HIS A 45 -20.30 10.14 -5.41
N GLY A 46 -19.52 9.39 -4.62
CA GLY A 46 -19.25 9.71 -3.21
C GLY A 46 -18.30 10.90 -3.00
N ALA A 47 -17.61 11.35 -4.05
CA ALA A 47 -16.76 12.54 -4.02
C ALA A 47 -17.58 13.86 -4.09
N GLU A 48 -18.86 13.78 -4.50
CA GLU A 48 -19.78 14.93 -4.61
C GLU A 48 -20.18 15.49 -3.24
N GLY A 49 -20.19 14.65 -2.19
CA GLY A 49 -20.51 15.07 -0.82
C GLY A 49 -19.41 15.81 -0.08
N ALA A 50 -18.21 15.93 -0.66
CA ALA A 50 -17.05 16.53 0.00
C ALA A 50 -16.80 18.00 -0.33
N SER A 51 -17.43 18.60 -1.35
CA SER A 51 -17.27 20.04 -1.67
C SER A 51 -18.32 20.55 -2.66
N SER A 52 -19.44 21.08 -2.18
CA SER A 52 -20.34 21.93 -2.97
C SER A 52 -19.83 23.38 -3.04
N GLY A 53 -18.55 23.55 -3.36
CA GLY A 53 -17.89 24.86 -3.41
C GLY A 53 -16.84 24.91 -4.52
N PRO A 54 -16.57 26.11 -5.09
CA PRO A 54 -15.62 26.30 -6.19
C PRO A 54 -14.14 26.04 -5.79
N GLU A 55 -13.88 25.60 -4.55
CA GLU A 55 -12.56 25.33 -4.01
C GLU A 55 -12.40 23.82 -3.72
N LYS A 56 -11.48 23.17 -4.46
CA LYS A 56 -10.75 21.92 -4.12
C LYS A 56 -11.48 20.56 -4.21
N ARG A 57 -11.63 20.05 -5.44
CA ARG A 57 -11.53 18.61 -5.76
C ARG A 57 -10.13 18.08 -5.39
N ARG A 58 -9.88 17.73 -4.12
CA ARG A 58 -8.71 16.92 -3.75
C ARG A 58 -9.16 15.47 -3.60
N PRO A 59 -8.99 14.62 -4.64
CA PRO A 59 -9.50 13.24 -4.62
C PRO A 59 -8.72 12.35 -3.64
N PHE A 60 -7.65 12.87 -3.02
CA PHE A 60 -6.80 12.16 -2.06
C PHE A 60 -7.34 12.34 -0.64
N LEU A 61 -7.79 11.25 -0.01
CA LEU A 61 -8.30 11.26 1.36
C LEU A 61 -7.17 11.24 2.39
N ALA A 62 -6.14 10.43 2.13
CA ALA A 62 -5.05 10.21 3.05
C ALA A 62 -3.76 9.90 2.29
N THR A 63 -2.63 10.13 2.95
CA THR A 63 -1.30 9.83 2.40
C THR A 63 -0.37 9.41 3.53
N VAL A 64 0.35 8.31 3.34
CA VAL A 64 1.32 7.80 4.31
C VAL A 64 2.57 7.31 3.59
N LYS A 65 3.73 7.40 4.26
CA LYS A 65 5.01 6.91 3.74
C LYS A 65 5.48 5.73 4.57
N SER A 66 6.03 4.70 3.94
CA SER A 66 6.67 3.60 4.64
C SER A 66 8.00 4.02 5.28
N ALA A 67 8.55 3.13 6.11
CA ALA A 67 9.96 3.13 6.44
C ALA A 67 10.83 2.97 5.18
N ILE A 68 12.12 3.31 5.30
CA ILE A 68 13.09 3.12 4.22
C ILE A 68 13.33 1.62 4.05
N PHE A 69 13.37 1.16 2.80
CA PHE A 69 13.80 -0.19 2.44
C PHE A 69 14.85 -0.12 1.33
N ASN A 70 15.69 -1.15 1.26
CA ASN A 70 16.79 -1.24 0.29
C ASN A 70 16.45 -2.25 -0.79
N VAL A 71 16.72 -1.86 -2.03
CA VAL A 71 16.70 -2.74 -3.20
C VAL A 71 18.14 -3.10 -3.49
N TYR A 72 18.45 -4.39 -3.46
CA TYR A 72 19.81 -4.92 -3.59
C TYR A 72 20.06 -5.42 -5.01
N ASN A 73 21.33 -5.47 -5.41
CA ASN A 73 21.74 -6.33 -6.53
C ASN A 73 21.82 -7.80 -6.05
N ALA A 74 22.04 -8.73 -6.98
CA ALA A 74 22.07 -10.15 -6.67
C ALA A 74 23.19 -10.58 -5.70
N LYS A 75 24.33 -9.86 -5.67
CA LYS A 75 25.47 -10.20 -4.81
C LYS A 75 25.27 -9.76 -3.36
N GLU A 76 24.57 -8.64 -3.17
CA GLU A 76 24.36 -8.02 -1.86
C GLU A 76 23.00 -8.38 -1.24
N PHE A 77 22.17 -9.15 -1.95
CA PHE A 77 20.84 -9.50 -1.48
C PHE A 77 20.92 -10.47 -0.29
N PRO A 78 20.42 -10.10 0.91
CA PRO A 78 20.53 -10.93 2.10
C PRO A 78 19.57 -12.13 2.11
N GLY A 79 18.80 -12.33 1.04
CA GLY A 79 17.75 -13.34 0.96
C GLY A 79 16.36 -12.78 1.22
N VAL A 80 15.35 -13.62 0.99
CA VAL A 80 13.94 -13.29 1.20
C VAL A 80 13.61 -13.49 2.68
N SER A 81 12.99 -12.49 3.31
CA SER A 81 12.49 -12.62 4.68
C SER A 81 11.31 -13.58 4.74
N GLU A 82 11.25 -14.37 5.82
CA GLU A 82 10.08 -15.16 6.16
C GLU A 82 8.82 -14.30 6.26
N LEU A 83 7.67 -14.91 5.96
CA LEU A 83 6.39 -14.22 6.09
C LEU A 83 6.13 -13.87 7.55
N SER A 84 5.70 -12.62 7.79
CA SER A 84 5.27 -12.21 9.13
C SER A 84 3.97 -12.90 9.52
N ALA A 85 3.68 -12.96 10.83
CA ALA A 85 2.41 -13.48 11.34
C ALA A 85 1.18 -12.80 10.70
N LEU A 86 1.27 -11.49 10.44
CA LEU A 86 0.23 -10.74 9.73
C LEU A 86 0.06 -11.18 8.28
N ALA A 87 1.16 -11.39 7.55
CA ALA A 87 1.10 -11.83 6.17
C ALA A 87 0.55 -13.26 6.03
N LEU A 88 0.82 -14.11 7.03
CA LEU A 88 0.25 -15.46 7.11
C LEU A 88 -1.24 -15.41 7.43
N SER A 89 -1.68 -14.58 8.39
CA SER A 89 -3.10 -14.52 8.78
C SER A 89 -4.01 -14.00 7.67
N ILE A 90 -3.51 -13.12 6.81
CA ILE A 90 -4.30 -12.52 5.71
C ILE A 90 -4.36 -13.44 4.47
N LYS A 91 -3.44 -14.40 4.35
CA LYS A 91 -3.43 -15.37 3.24
C LYS A 91 -4.34 -16.58 3.47
N ALA A 92 -4.73 -16.84 4.71
CA ALA A 92 -5.65 -17.91 5.10
C ALA A 92 -7.09 -17.55 4.77
#